data_AF-A0AAE1U028-F1
#
_entry.id   AF-A0AAE1U028-F1
#
_cell.length_a   1.000
_cell.length_b   1.000
_cell.length_c   1.000
_cell.angle_alpha   90.00
_cell.angle_beta   90.00
_cell.angle_gamma   90.00
#
_symmetry.space_group_name_H-M   'P 1'
#
loop_
_entity.id
_entity.type
_entity.pdbx_description
1 polymer ?
#
loop_
_entity_poly.entity_id
_entity_poly.type
_entity_poly.pdbx_seq_one_letter_code
_entity_poly.pdbx_strand_id
1 'polypeptide(L)'
;MEKKDQFNYITKSRMLFLQYAVDNYVKVEPARLAYIRLNQKELRKERSDILLGDSAGDKSSSGQRIIIPASFVCGPRYMKHRQQGALAFVSQYGSPDFFITFTFAIDGILQDVRQGVLYEDAVVSGHA
;
A
#
# COMPACT_ATOMS: atom_id res chain seq x y z
N MET A 1 23.09 -29.51 10.09
CA MET A 1 22.23 -29.40 11.29
C MET A 1 20.88 -28.88 10.82
N GLU A 2 20.00 -29.81 10.47
CA GLU A 2 18.72 -29.57 9.80
C GLU A 2 17.72 -29.00 10.81
N LYS A 3 17.27 -27.75 10.62
CA LYS A 3 16.22 -27.17 11.46
C LYS A 3 14.93 -27.92 11.14
N LYS A 4 14.54 -28.80 12.07
CA LYS A 4 13.25 -29.50 12.08
C LYS A 4 12.12 -28.55 11.70
N ASP A 5 11.31 -29.05 10.78
CA ASP A 5 10.06 -28.56 10.23
C ASP A 5 9.16 -27.87 11.29
N GLN A 6 9.46 -26.62 11.64
CA GLN A 6 8.60 -25.81 12.50
C GLN A 6 7.38 -25.42 11.67
N PHE A 7 6.24 -26.00 12.02
CA PHE A 7 4.98 -25.74 11.33
C PHE A 7 4.57 -24.28 11.57
N ASN A 8 4.83 -23.40 10.60
CA ASN A 8 4.41 -22.01 10.68
C ASN A 8 2.90 -21.93 10.36
N TYR A 9 2.08 -21.97 11.42
CA TYR A 9 0.62 -21.93 11.32
C TYR A 9 0.12 -20.71 10.54
N ILE A 10 0.84 -19.59 10.63
CA ILE A 10 0.48 -18.34 9.95
C ILE A 10 0.69 -18.47 8.44
N THR A 11 1.84 -19.00 8.01
CA THR A 11 2.14 -19.11 6.57
C THR A 11 1.34 -20.22 5.88
N LYS A 12 0.92 -21.26 6.62
CA LYS A 12 0.17 -22.40 6.07
C LYS A 12 -1.35 -22.19 6.03
N SER A 13 -1.88 -21.15 6.67
CA SER A 13 -3.32 -20.95 6.81
C SER A 13 -4.03 -20.29 5.61
N ARG A 14 -3.36 -20.16 4.45
CA ARG A 14 -3.90 -19.66 3.16
C ARG A 14 -4.85 -18.47 3.36
N MET A 15 -6.16 -18.66 3.19
CA MET A 15 -7.17 -17.58 3.25
C MET A 15 -7.19 -16.84 4.58
N LEU A 16 -6.99 -17.53 5.71
CA LEU A 16 -7.01 -16.90 7.03
C LEU A 16 -5.83 -15.92 7.19
N PHE A 17 -4.66 -16.26 6.64
CA PHE A 17 -3.52 -15.35 6.61
C PHE A 17 -3.78 -14.12 5.75
N LEU A 18 -4.41 -14.31 4.58
CA LEU A 18 -4.77 -13.20 3.71
C LEU A 18 -5.80 -12.26 4.37
N GLN A 19 -6.83 -12.81 5.02
CA GLN A 19 -7.81 -12.03 5.78
C GLN A 19 -7.11 -11.24 6.90
N TYR A 20 -6.28 -11.91 7.70
CA TYR A 20 -5.49 -11.25 8.74
C TYR A 20 -4.62 -10.11 8.18
N ALA A 21 -3.92 -10.33 7.07
CA ALA A 21 -3.06 -9.32 6.47
C ALA A 21 -3.86 -8.09 5.99
N VAL A 22 -5.02 -8.32 5.35
CA VAL A 22 -5.91 -7.26 4.88
C VAL A 22 -6.50 -6.49 6.07
N ASP A 23 -6.95 -7.18 7.11
CA ASP A 23 -7.52 -6.55 8.29
C ASP A 23 -6.52 -5.64 9.01
N ASN A 24 -5.27 -6.09 9.14
CA ASN A 24 -4.22 -5.25 9.72
C ASN A 24 -3.89 -4.04 8.84
N TYR A 25 -3.88 -4.21 7.53
CA TYR A 25 -3.67 -3.10 6.60
C TYR A 25 -4.76 -2.04 6.74
N VAL A 26 -6.04 -2.46 6.73
CA VAL A 26 -7.19 -1.55 6.86
C VAL A 26 -7.18 -0.81 8.21
N LYS A 27 -6.69 -1.43 9.29
CA LYS A 27 -6.56 -0.77 10.60
C LYS A 27 -5.48 0.31 10.62
N VAL A 28 -4.36 0.11 9.92
CA VAL A 28 -3.20 1.02 9.95
C VAL A 28 -3.33 2.17 8.94
N GLU A 29 -3.88 1.90 7.76
CA GLU A 29 -3.93 2.89 6.68
C GLU A 29 -4.67 4.20 7.01
N PRO A 30 -5.76 4.23 7.78
CA PRO A 30 -6.42 5.48 8.19
C PRO A 30 -5.48 6.40 8.98
N ALA A 31 -4.73 5.85 9.93
CA ALA A 31 -3.75 6.62 10.70
C ALA A 31 -2.62 7.14 9.81
N ARG A 32 -2.17 6.32 8.85
CA ARG A 32 -1.14 6.69 7.88
C ARG A 32 -1.60 7.80 6.95
N LEU A 33 -2.84 7.75 6.47
CA LEU A 33 -3.46 8.81 5.67
C LEU A 33 -3.66 10.10 6.46
N ALA A 34 -4.05 9.99 7.74
CA ALA A 34 -4.13 11.14 8.63
C ALA A 34 -2.77 11.81 8.81
N TYR A 35 -1.71 11.02 9.01
CA TYR A 35 -0.34 11.52 9.08
C TYR A 35 0.06 12.28 7.80
N ILE A 36 -0.21 11.71 6.61
CA ILE A 36 0.09 12.36 5.33
C ILE A 36 -0.67 13.68 5.19
N ARG A 37 -1.93 13.76 5.65
CA ARG A 37 -2.73 15.00 5.60
C ARG A 37 -2.19 16.07 6.54
N LEU A 38 -1.83 15.70 7.78
CA LEU A 38 -1.39 16.65 8.81
C LEU A 38 0.04 17.16 8.61
N ASN A 39 0.95 16.30 8.12
CA ASN A 39 2.39 16.61 8.02
C ASN A 39 2.82 17.10 6.63
N GLN A 40 1.90 17.72 5.89
CA GLN A 40 2.14 18.23 4.53
C GLN A 40 3.25 19.28 4.41
N LYS A 41 3.63 19.97 5.49
CA LYS A 41 4.76 20.91 5.48
C LYS A 41 6.11 20.18 5.43
N GLU A 42 6.23 19.09 6.18
CA GLU A 42 7.44 18.27 6.26
C GLU A 42 7.65 17.50 4.96
N LEU A 43 6.59 16.84 4.47
CA LEU A 43 6.61 16.11 3.19
C LEU A 43 6.96 17.00 1.98
N ARG A 44 6.70 18.31 2.07
CA ARG A 44 7.09 19.28 1.03
C ARG A 44 8.57 19.65 1.09
N LYS A 45 9.18 19.68 2.27
CA LYS A 45 10.63 19.94 2.44
C LYS A 45 11.45 18.75 1.94
N GLU A 46 11.08 17.54 2.34
CA GLU A 46 11.73 16.32 1.83
C GLU A 46 11.69 16.25 0.30
N ARG A 47 10.59 16.72 -0.32
CA ARG A 47 10.49 16.83 -1.77
C ARG A 47 11.44 17.88 -2.37
N SER A 48 11.59 19.06 -1.78
CA SER A 48 12.44 20.11 -2.39
C SER A 48 13.89 19.66 -2.55
N ASP A 49 14.36 18.80 -1.65
CA ASP A 49 15.75 18.34 -1.62
C ASP A 49 16.03 17.29 -2.72
N ILE A 50 15.01 16.57 -3.18
CA ILE A 50 15.10 15.53 -4.21
C ILE A 50 14.76 16.09 -5.62
N LEU A 51 14.10 17.26 -5.69
CA LEU A 51 13.41 17.76 -6.89
C LEU A 51 14.06 18.96 -7.57
N LEU A 52 15.37 18.94 -7.77
CA LEU A 52 15.98 19.86 -8.76
C LEU A 52 15.60 19.50 -10.22
N GLY A 53 14.88 18.38 -10.46
CA GLY A 53 14.59 17.87 -11.82
C GLY A 53 13.13 17.79 -12.28
N ASP A 54 12.11 17.97 -11.43
CA ASP A 54 10.68 17.75 -11.82
C ASP A 54 9.89 19.08 -11.89
N SER A 55 10.62 20.19 -12.05
CA SER A 55 10.08 21.54 -12.19
C SER A 55 9.48 21.79 -13.58
N ALA A 56 8.58 20.93 -14.05
CA ALA A 56 7.84 21.16 -15.29
C ALA A 56 6.49 20.45 -15.24
N GLY A 57 5.55 20.95 -14.42
CA GLY A 57 4.24 20.30 -14.30
C GLY A 57 3.25 21.06 -13.44
N ASP A 58 2.67 22.09 -14.06
CA ASP A 58 1.47 22.83 -13.67
C ASP A 58 1.55 23.76 -12.44
N LYS A 59 1.76 25.04 -12.75
CA LYS A 59 1.57 26.21 -11.89
C LYS A 59 0.12 26.75 -11.97
N SER A 60 -0.89 25.90 -12.13
CA SER A 60 -2.22 26.35 -12.60
C SER A 60 -3.45 25.88 -11.81
N SER A 61 -3.33 25.23 -10.64
CA SER A 61 -4.51 24.98 -9.80
C SER A 61 -4.37 25.56 -8.40
N SER A 62 -5.10 26.65 -8.20
CA SER A 62 -5.35 27.34 -6.94
C SER A 62 -6.18 26.46 -6.00
N GLY A 63 -5.53 25.46 -5.42
CA GLY A 63 -6.03 24.61 -4.33
C GLY A 63 -4.84 24.08 -3.53
N GLN A 64 -5.02 23.87 -2.23
CA GLN A 64 -3.95 23.37 -1.36
C GLN A 64 -3.55 21.94 -1.77
N ARG A 65 -2.53 21.82 -2.64
CA ARG A 65 -2.11 20.55 -3.25
C ARG A 65 -1.53 19.60 -2.19
N ILE A 66 -2.26 18.57 -1.81
CA ILE A 66 -1.76 17.50 -0.91
C ILE A 66 -0.77 16.63 -1.69
N ILE A 67 0.43 16.48 -1.15
CA ILE A 67 1.45 15.59 -1.68
C ILE A 67 1.28 14.21 -1.05
N ILE A 68 0.87 13.25 -1.86
CA ILE A 68 0.93 11.83 -1.52
C ILE A 68 2.37 11.34 -1.76
N PRO A 69 3.08 10.83 -0.76
CA PRO A 69 4.47 10.36 -0.91
C PRO A 69 4.55 9.10 -1.80
N ALA A 70 5.77 8.80 -2.30
CA ALA A 70 6.02 7.58 -3.08
C ALA A 70 5.93 6.29 -2.24
N SER A 71 5.95 6.39 -0.91
CA SER A 71 5.75 5.26 0.00
C SER A 71 4.30 4.79 0.08
N PHE A 72 3.35 5.59 -0.40
CA PHE A 72 1.93 5.23 -0.44
C PHE A 72 1.65 4.21 -1.54
N VAL A 73 1.44 2.96 -1.14
CA VAL A 73 1.25 1.81 -2.02
C VAL A 73 0.03 2.00 -2.92
N CYS A 74 0.10 1.49 -4.15
CA CYS A 74 -0.93 1.63 -5.20
C CYS A 74 -1.19 3.07 -5.69
N GLY A 75 -0.51 4.09 -5.16
CA GLY A 75 -0.62 5.46 -5.66
C GLY A 75 0.12 5.68 -6.99
N PRO A 76 -0.26 6.72 -7.78
CA PRO A 76 0.43 7.05 -9.04
C PRO A 76 1.93 7.31 -8.86
N ARG A 77 2.33 7.95 -7.74
CA ARG A 77 3.75 8.21 -7.45
C ARG A 77 4.52 6.95 -7.09
N TYR A 78 3.91 6.04 -6.32
CA TYR A 78 4.52 4.75 -5.99
C TYR A 78 4.79 3.91 -7.23
N MET A 79 3.82 3.86 -8.16
CA MET A 79 3.99 3.19 -9.45
C MET A 79 5.14 3.79 -10.27
N LYS A 80 5.16 5.12 -10.43
CA LYS A 80 6.26 5.81 -11.13
C LYS A 80 7.63 5.53 -10.49
N HIS A 81 7.72 5.62 -9.17
CA HIS A 81 8.96 5.34 -8.45
C HIS A 81 9.43 3.90 -8.65
N ARG A 82 8.52 2.93 -8.59
CA ARG A 82 8.86 1.51 -8.88
C ARG A 82 9.27 1.28 -10.33
N GLN A 83 8.60 1.93 -11.29
CA GLN A 83 8.99 1.86 -12.70
C GLN A 83 10.40 2.41 -12.91
N GLN A 84 10.72 3.57 -12.33
CA GLN A 84 12.06 4.15 -12.39
C GLN A 84 13.10 3.23 -11.75
N GLY A 85 12.81 2.65 -10.59
CA GLY A 85 13.71 1.68 -9.94
C GLY A 85 13.93 0.43 -10.79
N ALA A 86 12.88 -0.09 -11.43
CA ALA A 86 13.00 -1.23 -12.33
C ALA A 86 13.84 -0.89 -13.57
N LEU A 87 13.63 0.27 -14.18
CA LEU A 87 14.44 0.74 -15.31
C LEU A 87 15.90 0.95 -14.93
N ALA A 88 16.17 1.48 -13.73
CA ALA A 88 17.53 1.61 -13.22
C ALA A 88 18.20 0.24 -13.05
N PHE A 89 17.46 -0.75 -12.54
CA PHE A 89 17.94 -2.13 -12.42
C PHE A 89 18.26 -2.74 -13.79
N VAL A 90 17.37 -2.60 -14.77
CA VAL A 90 17.57 -3.09 -16.14
C VAL A 90 18.74 -2.38 -16.83
N SER A 91 18.91 -1.08 -16.60
CA SER A 91 20.06 -0.33 -17.12
C SER A 91 21.39 -0.83 -16.57
N GLN A 92 21.42 -1.33 -15.33
CA GLN A 92 22.65 -1.77 -14.68
C GLN A 92 22.97 -3.24 -14.96
N TYR A 93 21.96 -4.11 -14.98
CA TYR A 93 22.13 -5.56 -15.04
C TYR A 93 21.61 -6.20 -16.33
N GLY A 94 20.98 -5.43 -17.22
CA GLY A 94 20.35 -5.94 -18.44
C GLY A 94 18.91 -6.41 -18.23
N SER A 95 18.29 -6.89 -19.31
CA SER A 95 16.90 -7.36 -19.31
C SER A 95 16.76 -8.65 -18.50
N PRO A 96 15.72 -8.80 -17.65
CA PRO A 96 15.49 -10.01 -16.90
C PRO A 96 15.02 -11.16 -17.80
N ASP A 97 15.50 -12.37 -17.53
CA ASP A 97 15.07 -13.58 -18.24
C ASP A 97 13.71 -14.11 -17.75
N PHE A 98 13.35 -13.80 -16.49
CA PHE A 98 12.12 -14.27 -15.86
C PHE A 98 11.40 -13.13 -15.14
N PHE A 99 10.07 -13.12 -15.28
CA PHE A 99 9.19 -12.24 -14.52
C PHE A 99 8.20 -13.08 -13.73
N ILE A 100 8.31 -13.06 -12.40
CA ILE A 100 7.42 -13.80 -11.50
C ILE A 100 6.37 -12.85 -10.94
N THR A 101 5.11 -13.16 -11.16
CA THR A 101 3.97 -12.45 -10.57
C THR A 101 3.22 -13.33 -9.59
N PHE A 102 2.89 -12.76 -8.43
CA PHE A 102 1.98 -13.36 -7.46
C PHE A 102 0.69 -12.57 -7.46
N THR A 103 -0.40 -13.23 -7.85
CA THR A 103 -1.75 -12.64 -7.81
C THR A 103 -2.54 -13.33 -6.72
N PHE A 104 -3.13 -12.54 -5.82
CA PHE A 104 -4.01 -13.04 -4.77
C PHE A 104 -5.45 -12.70 -5.15
N ALA A 105 -6.29 -13.73 -5.33
CA ALA A 105 -7.73 -13.54 -5.54
C ALA A 105 -8.39 -13.19 -4.20
N ILE A 106 -9.06 -12.04 -4.13
CA ILE A 106 -9.62 -11.47 -2.88
C ILE A 106 -11.12 -11.76 -2.78
N ASP A 107 -11.75 -12.30 -3.83
CA ASP A 107 -13.22 -12.40 -3.94
C ASP A 107 -13.88 -13.10 -2.74
N GLY A 108 -13.27 -14.16 -2.22
CA GLY A 108 -13.77 -14.85 -1.01
C GLY A 108 -13.64 -14.03 0.28
N ILE A 109 -12.55 -13.26 0.43
CA ILE A 109 -12.29 -12.44 1.63
C ILE A 109 -13.21 -11.20 1.64
N LEU A 110 -13.45 -10.61 0.47
CA LEU A 110 -14.35 -9.47 0.35
C LEU A 110 -15.78 -9.84 0.77
N GLN A 111 -16.23 -11.06 0.45
CA GLN A 111 -17.54 -11.53 0.91
C GLN A 111 -17.60 -11.66 2.43
N ASP A 112 -16.57 -12.23 3.06
CA ASP A 112 -16.49 -12.41 4.50
C ASP A 112 -16.36 -11.08 5.26
N VAL A 113 -15.52 -10.15 4.77
CA VAL A 113 -15.40 -8.79 5.33
C VAL A 113 -16.72 -8.05 5.19
N ARG A 114 -17.42 -8.17 4.05
CA ARG A 114 -18.71 -7.52 3.84
C ARG A 114 -19.78 -8.07 4.79
N GLN A 115 -19.80 -9.38 5.07
CA GLN A 115 -20.67 -9.97 6.09
C GLN A 115 -20.32 -9.51 7.50
N GLY A 116 -19.03 -9.41 7.83
CA GLY A 116 -18.55 -8.90 9.11
C GLY A 116 -18.94 -7.43 9.37
N VAL A 117 -18.75 -6.56 8.39
CA VAL A 117 -19.16 -5.14 8.48
C VAL A 117 -20.68 -5.01 8.63
N LEU A 118 -21.48 -5.78 7.87
CA LEU A 118 -22.94 -5.76 8.00
C LEU A 118 -23.42 -6.25 9.37
N TYR A 119 -22.72 -7.22 9.97
CA TYR A 119 -23.01 -7.67 11.33
C TYR A 119 -22.69 -6.58 12.37
N GLU A 120 -21.54 -5.91 12.23
CA GLU A 120 -21.11 -4.85 13.14
C GLU A 120 -22.04 -3.62 13.07
N ASP A 121 -22.46 -3.23 11.85
CA ASP A 121 -23.44 -2.16 11.63
C ASP A 121 -24.84 -2.53 12.18
N ALA A 122 -25.24 -3.80 12.12
CA ALA A 122 -26.49 -4.29 12.70
C ALA A 122 -26.47 -4.27 14.25
N VAL A 123 -25.31 -4.54 14.86
CA VAL A 123 -25.12 -4.45 16.32
C VAL A 123 -25.09 -2.98 16.78
N VAL A 124 -24.50 -2.08 15.99
CA VAL A 124 -24.43 -0.64 16.32
C VAL A 124 -25.77 0.09 16.09
N SER A 125 -26.62 -0.39 15.19
CA SER A 125 -27.95 0.18 14.91
C SER A 125 -29.10 -0.38 15.78
N GLY A 126 -28.84 -1.46 16.51
CA GLY A 126 -29.77 -2.06 17.48
C GLY A 126 -29.83 -1.27 18.79
N HIS A 127 -30.88 -0.45 18.92
CA HIS A 127 -31.36 0.01 20.22
C HIS A 127 -31.67 -1.22 21.09
N ALA A 128 -31.06 -1.27 22.28
CA ALA A 128 -31.55 -2.07 23.40
C ALA A 128 -32.81 -1.46 24.00
#